data_AF-A0A9E2PHT6-F1
#
_entry.id   AF-A0A9E2PHT6-F1
#
_cell.length_a   1.000
_cell.length_b   1.000
_cell.length_c   1.000
_cell.angle_alpha   90.00
_cell.angle_beta   90.00
_cell.angle_gamma   90.00
#
_symmetry.space_group_name_H-M   'P 1'
#
loop_
_entity.id
_entity.type
_entity.pdbx_description
1 polymer ?
#
loop_
_entity_poly.entity_id
_entity_poly.type
_entity_poly.pdbx_seq_one_letter_code
_entity_poly.pdbx_strand_id
1 'polypeptide(L)'
;MKKNFRWKKTRYAALQTAGRAVLGIIICAAAISTVYIGRKPYGEGLKEGDISLRTIYAPIDFQYHVGIDKEKTKEERQKATEAVDEVYEIKTQTNQGLLEKLDKFFSRIILVQNLKEIEEEEKAERVKSGLEIDISVLDLKAFLADSKPQETRTKSKTLLKELLSKGIISESLKERIAKSGRKYVVLKIDPAQETKVSI
;
A
#
# COMPACT_ATOMS: atom_id res chain seq x y z
N MET A 1 18.83 -117.18 -22.56
CA MET A 1 19.41 -115.98 -21.91
C MET A 1 19.12 -114.73 -22.73
N LYS A 2 18.18 -113.84 -22.33
CA LYS A 2 18.00 -112.45 -22.86
C LYS A 2 16.77 -111.80 -22.20
N LYS A 3 16.81 -111.47 -20.90
CA LYS A 3 15.73 -110.71 -20.23
C LYS A 3 16.16 -109.43 -19.49
N ASN A 4 17.46 -109.11 -19.40
CA ASN A 4 17.92 -107.99 -18.57
C ASN A 4 18.41 -106.73 -19.32
N PHE A 5 18.13 -106.58 -20.63
CA PHE A 5 18.71 -105.48 -21.41
C PHE A 5 17.81 -104.26 -21.62
N ARG A 6 16.48 -104.36 -21.39
CA ARG A 6 15.54 -103.26 -21.67
C ARG A 6 15.37 -102.23 -20.55
N TRP A 7 15.73 -102.57 -19.30
CA TRP A 7 15.55 -101.67 -18.14
C TRP A 7 16.65 -100.62 -17.97
N LYS A 8 17.83 -100.82 -18.58
CA LYS A 8 18.91 -99.82 -18.48
C LYS A 8 18.65 -98.60 -19.38
N LYS A 9 18.08 -98.76 -20.59
CA LYS A 9 17.90 -97.66 -21.55
C LYS A 9 16.89 -96.59 -21.09
N THR A 10 15.82 -96.96 -20.40
CA THR A 10 14.80 -96.00 -19.91
C THR A 10 15.31 -95.14 -18.75
N ARG A 11 16.19 -95.68 -17.89
CA ARG A 11 16.81 -94.91 -16.80
C ARG A 11 17.77 -93.82 -17.31
N TYR A 12 18.54 -94.10 -18.37
CA TYR A 12 19.40 -93.08 -18.98
C TYR A 12 18.61 -91.95 -19.65
N ALA A 13 17.49 -92.27 -20.31
CA ALA A 13 16.62 -91.25 -20.91
C ALA A 13 15.98 -90.35 -19.83
N ALA A 14 15.53 -90.92 -18.71
CA ALA A 14 14.98 -90.17 -17.58
C ALA A 14 16.04 -89.33 -16.84
N LEU A 15 17.28 -89.83 -16.70
CA LEU A 15 18.38 -89.05 -16.13
C LEU A 15 18.74 -87.87 -17.03
N GLN A 16 18.69 -88.05 -18.36
CA GLN A 16 19.03 -87.02 -19.33
C GLN A 16 17.98 -85.90 -19.40
N THR A 17 16.69 -86.23 -19.25
CA THR A 17 15.63 -85.21 -19.14
C THR A 17 15.68 -84.46 -17.81
N ALA A 18 15.95 -85.16 -16.70
CA ALA A 18 16.13 -84.53 -15.40
C ALA A 18 17.34 -83.57 -15.40
N GLY A 19 18.46 -83.98 -16.00
CA GLY A 19 19.65 -83.11 -16.12
C GLY A 19 19.39 -81.82 -16.90
N ARG A 20 18.60 -81.91 -17.99
CA ARG A 20 18.19 -80.72 -18.78
C ARG A 20 17.27 -79.79 -17.98
N ALA A 21 16.35 -80.34 -17.19
CA ALA A 21 15.47 -79.55 -16.34
C ALA A 21 16.24 -78.80 -15.25
N VAL A 22 17.20 -79.46 -14.59
CA VAL A 22 18.07 -78.83 -13.58
C VAL A 22 18.92 -77.72 -14.19
N LEU A 23 19.50 -77.96 -15.37
CA LEU A 23 20.29 -76.94 -16.06
C LEU A 23 19.44 -75.71 -16.44
N GLY A 24 18.19 -75.92 -16.87
CA GLY A 24 17.25 -74.84 -17.14
C GLY A 24 16.92 -74.01 -15.90
N ILE A 25 16.70 -74.66 -14.76
CA ILE A 25 16.43 -73.96 -13.49
C ILE A 25 17.64 -73.10 -13.06
N ILE A 26 18.86 -73.61 -13.21
CA ILE A 26 20.08 -72.88 -12.85
C ILE A 26 20.26 -71.64 -13.73
N ILE A 27 20.01 -71.76 -15.04
CA ILE A 27 20.12 -70.62 -15.98
C ILE A 27 19.06 -69.56 -15.65
N CYS A 28 17.82 -69.97 -15.38
CA CYS A 28 16.76 -69.04 -14.96
C CYS A 28 17.11 -68.32 -13.64
N ALA A 29 17.62 -69.06 -12.65
CA ALA A 29 18.04 -68.46 -11.38
C ALA A 29 19.20 -67.46 -11.56
N ALA A 30 20.17 -67.77 -12.41
CA ALA A 30 21.26 -66.86 -12.75
C ALA A 30 20.75 -65.59 -13.45
N ALA A 31 19.82 -65.70 -14.39
CA ALA A 31 19.23 -64.56 -15.09
C ALA A 31 18.41 -63.66 -14.15
N ILE A 32 17.67 -64.24 -13.20
CA ILE A 32 16.95 -63.46 -12.19
C ILE A 32 17.94 -62.75 -11.25
N SER A 33 19.03 -63.43 -10.86
CA SER A 33 20.07 -62.88 -10.00
C SER A 33 20.78 -61.68 -10.62
N THR A 34 21.11 -61.73 -11.92
CA THR A 34 21.76 -60.60 -12.60
C THR A 34 20.86 -59.38 -12.70
N VAL A 35 19.55 -59.57 -12.93
CA VAL A 35 18.57 -58.47 -12.96
C VAL A 35 18.39 -57.83 -11.57
N TYR A 36 18.41 -58.64 -10.50
CA TYR A 36 18.25 -58.12 -9.14
C TYR A 36 19.50 -57.44 -8.60
N ILE A 37 20.68 -58.01 -8.85
CA ILE A 37 21.96 -57.47 -8.35
C ILE A 37 22.41 -56.26 -9.17
N GLY A 38 22.12 -56.23 -10.48
CA GLY A 38 22.41 -55.08 -11.34
C GLY A 38 21.50 -53.86 -11.10
N ARG A 39 20.40 -54.05 -10.35
CA ARG A 39 19.46 -52.99 -9.95
C ARG A 39 19.70 -52.50 -8.52
N LYS A 40 20.94 -52.40 -8.05
CA LYS A 40 21.21 -51.39 -7.02
C LYS A 40 21.02 -50.03 -7.71
N PRO A 41 19.97 -49.25 -7.39
CA PRO A 41 19.96 -47.87 -7.82
C PRO A 41 21.20 -47.24 -7.18
N TYR A 42 21.98 -46.51 -7.97
CA TYR A 42 22.98 -45.58 -7.45
C TYR A 42 22.23 -44.53 -6.63
N GLY A 43 21.90 -44.91 -5.40
CA GLY A 43 21.15 -44.14 -4.43
C GLY A 43 22.01 -44.01 -3.19
N GLU A 44 23.23 -43.49 -3.37
CA GLU A 44 23.80 -42.69 -2.29
C GLU A 44 22.90 -41.46 -2.18
N GLY A 45 22.14 -41.40 -1.09
CA GLY A 45 21.26 -40.27 -0.81
C GLY A 45 22.11 -39.01 -0.76
N LEU A 46 21.99 -38.18 -1.80
CA LEU A 46 22.64 -36.89 -1.87
C LEU A 46 22.29 -36.12 -0.59
N LYS A 47 23.31 -35.67 0.15
CA LYS A 47 23.12 -34.81 1.32
C LYS A 47 23.37 -33.36 0.91
N GLU A 48 22.69 -32.44 1.58
CA GLU A 48 22.96 -31.01 1.39
C GLU A 48 24.44 -30.72 1.72
N GLY A 49 25.15 -30.12 0.76
CA GLY A 49 26.59 -29.84 0.85
C GLY A 49 27.50 -30.76 0.04
N ASP A 50 26.98 -31.84 -0.56
CA ASP A 50 27.76 -32.68 -1.46
C ASP A 50 28.14 -31.91 -2.75
N ILE A 51 29.40 -32.04 -3.15
CA ILE A 51 29.94 -31.36 -4.34
C ILE A 51 29.45 -32.10 -5.59
N SER A 52 28.69 -31.41 -6.44
CA SER A 52 28.24 -31.98 -7.71
C SER A 52 29.42 -32.20 -8.66
N LEU A 53 29.60 -33.44 -9.12
CA LEU A 53 30.59 -33.81 -10.15
C LEU A 53 30.25 -33.27 -11.55
N ARG A 54 29.09 -32.65 -11.72
CA ARG A 54 28.63 -32.08 -12.99
C ARG A 54 28.02 -30.70 -12.77
N THR A 55 28.36 -29.78 -13.65
CA THR A 55 27.68 -28.48 -13.70
C THR A 55 26.23 -28.70 -14.13
N ILE A 56 25.29 -28.46 -13.23
CA ILE A 56 23.87 -28.45 -13.55
C ILE A 56 23.58 -27.09 -14.18
N TYR A 57 23.38 -27.08 -15.50
CA TYR A 57 22.88 -25.91 -16.19
C TYR A 57 21.35 -25.92 -16.13
N ALA A 58 20.75 -24.83 -15.67
CA ALA A 58 19.31 -24.64 -15.84
C ALA A 58 19.03 -24.59 -17.36
N PRO A 59 18.17 -25.47 -17.91
CA PRO A 59 17.92 -25.51 -19.35
C PRO A 59 17.17 -24.27 -19.86
N ILE A 60 16.62 -23.45 -18.96
CA ILE A 60 15.81 -22.27 -19.26
C ILE A 60 16.08 -21.21 -18.18
N ASP A 61 16.55 -20.03 -18.59
CA ASP A 61 16.37 -18.82 -17.80
C ASP A 61 14.93 -18.34 -18.01
N PHE A 62 14.12 -18.38 -16.96
CA PHE A 62 12.78 -17.79 -17.01
C PHE A 62 12.91 -16.27 -17.05
N GLN A 63 13.14 -15.71 -18.24
CA GLN A 63 12.78 -14.32 -18.47
C GLN A 63 11.26 -14.29 -18.58
N TYR A 64 10.60 -13.96 -17.46
CA TYR A 64 9.17 -13.65 -17.42
C TYR A 64 8.88 -12.46 -18.36
N HIS A 65 8.76 -12.74 -19.66
CA HIS A 65 7.95 -11.94 -20.57
C HIS A 65 6.48 -12.35 -20.36
N VAL A 66 6.04 -12.36 -19.10
CA VAL A 66 4.59 -12.31 -18.84
C VAL A 66 4.23 -10.95 -19.38
N GLY A 67 3.51 -10.91 -20.50
CA GLY A 67 2.99 -9.68 -21.05
C GLY A 67 2.35 -8.92 -19.90
N ILE A 68 3.04 -7.88 -19.42
CA ILE A 68 2.56 -7.06 -18.32
C ILE A 68 1.27 -6.52 -18.86
N ASP A 69 0.16 -7.03 -18.35
CA ASP A 69 -1.16 -6.57 -18.72
C ASP A 69 -1.25 -5.14 -18.19
N LYS A 70 -0.89 -4.19 -19.07
CA LYS A 70 -0.81 -2.77 -18.75
C LYS A 70 -2.18 -2.25 -18.35
N GLU A 71 -3.24 -2.84 -18.89
CA GLU A 71 -4.62 -2.48 -18.57
C GLU A 71 -4.96 -2.95 -17.16
N LYS A 72 -4.73 -4.23 -16.84
CA LYS A 72 -4.95 -4.76 -15.49
C LYS A 72 -4.08 -4.06 -14.45
N THR A 73 -2.82 -3.78 -14.77
CA THR A 73 -1.91 -3.05 -13.88
C THR A 73 -2.39 -1.61 -13.67
N LYS A 74 -2.93 -0.95 -14.70
CA LYS A 74 -3.50 0.39 -14.61
C LYS A 74 -4.78 0.39 -13.78
N GLU A 75 -5.64 -0.59 -13.97
CA GLU A 75 -6.87 -0.76 -13.20
C GLU A 75 -6.56 -0.99 -11.71
N GLU A 76 -5.63 -1.89 -11.38
CA GLU A 76 -5.21 -2.14 -10.01
C GLU A 76 -4.55 -0.90 -9.38
N ARG A 77 -3.74 -0.15 -10.14
CA ARG A 77 -3.19 1.14 -9.67
C ARG A 77 -4.30 2.17 -9.41
N GLN A 78 -5.32 2.20 -10.25
CA GLN A 78 -6.42 3.12 -10.09
C GLN A 78 -7.27 2.75 -8.86
N LYS A 79 -7.61 1.47 -8.69
CA LYS A 79 -8.26 0.96 -7.46
C LYS A 79 -7.45 1.26 -6.21
N ALA A 80 -6.13 1.07 -6.25
CA ALA A 80 -5.25 1.43 -5.13
C ALA A 80 -5.26 2.94 -4.84
N THR A 81 -5.25 3.78 -5.88
CA THR A 81 -5.33 5.25 -5.74
C THR A 81 -6.68 5.67 -5.14
N GLU A 82 -7.77 5.04 -5.57
CA GLU A 82 -9.12 5.28 -5.05
C GLU A 82 -9.29 4.77 -3.61
N ALA A 83 -8.51 3.76 -3.20
CA ALA A 83 -8.52 3.24 -1.83
C ALA A 83 -7.71 4.09 -0.83
N VAL A 84 -6.74 4.88 -1.28
CA VAL A 84 -5.95 5.75 -0.40
C VAL A 84 -6.73 7.02 -0.08
N ASP A 85 -6.92 7.29 1.21
CA ASP A 85 -7.57 8.50 1.70
C ASP A 85 -6.82 9.75 1.23
N GLU A 86 -7.57 10.78 0.81
CA GLU A 86 -6.98 12.08 0.50
C GLU A 86 -6.46 12.72 1.79
N VAL A 87 -5.15 12.95 1.85
CA VAL A 87 -4.46 13.61 2.96
C VAL A 87 -4.17 15.05 2.56
N TYR A 88 -4.67 16.01 3.34
CA TYR A 88 -4.40 17.43 3.16
C TYR A 88 -3.53 17.97 4.26
N GLU A 89 -2.49 18.71 3.89
CA GLU A 89 -1.62 19.39 4.84
C GLU A 89 -2.11 20.83 5.09
N ILE A 90 -2.38 21.14 6.36
CA ILE A 90 -2.70 22.50 6.78
C ILE A 90 -1.41 23.30 6.87
N LYS A 91 -1.28 24.29 5.99
CA LYS A 91 -0.13 25.20 6.00
C LYS A 91 -0.25 26.18 7.17
N THR A 92 0.44 25.89 8.28
CA THR A 92 0.45 26.73 9.49
C THR A 92 0.85 28.18 9.19
N GLN A 93 1.73 28.40 8.22
CA GLN A 93 2.13 29.75 7.77
C GLN A 93 0.95 30.57 7.22
N THR A 94 0.03 29.94 6.48
CA THR A 94 -1.15 30.61 5.94
C THR A 94 -2.12 31.00 7.06
N ASN A 95 -2.29 30.11 8.06
CA ASN A 95 -3.11 30.39 9.24
C ASN A 95 -2.54 31.57 10.06
N GLN A 96 -1.23 31.62 10.22
CA GLN A 96 -0.58 32.73 10.91
C GLN A 96 -0.77 34.05 10.18
N GLY A 97 -0.65 34.06 8.85
CA GLY A 97 -0.94 35.24 8.03
C GLY A 97 -2.37 35.75 8.18
N LEU A 98 -3.37 34.86 8.30
CA LEU A 98 -4.77 35.26 8.56
C LEU A 98 -4.95 35.90 9.94
N LEU A 99 -4.29 35.33 10.98
CA LEU A 99 -4.32 35.91 12.33
C LEU A 99 -3.66 37.29 12.36
N GLU A 100 -2.57 37.48 11.62
CA GLU A 100 -1.90 38.78 11.48
C GLU A 100 -2.76 39.80 10.74
N LYS A 101 -3.51 39.39 9.70
CA LYS A 101 -4.47 40.25 9.01
C LYS A 101 -5.58 40.71 9.96
N LEU A 102 -6.11 39.81 10.79
CA LEU A 102 -7.08 40.15 11.82
C LEU A 102 -6.50 41.12 12.86
N ASP A 103 -5.26 40.91 13.29
CA ASP A 103 -4.56 41.81 14.21
C ASP A 103 -4.37 43.21 13.60
N LYS A 104 -3.97 43.31 12.33
CA LYS A 104 -3.86 44.58 11.60
C LYS A 104 -5.20 45.29 11.48
N PHE A 105 -6.28 44.54 11.21
CA PHE A 105 -7.63 45.06 11.12
C PHE A 105 -8.07 45.76 12.40
N PHE A 106 -8.05 45.05 13.53
CA PHE A 106 -8.45 45.63 14.81
C PHE A 106 -7.49 46.73 15.27
N SER A 107 -6.18 46.62 14.99
CA SER A 107 -5.23 47.69 15.30
C SER A 107 -5.59 49.00 14.60
N ARG A 108 -6.02 48.95 13.33
CA ARG A 108 -6.48 50.14 12.61
C ARG A 108 -7.78 50.70 13.18
N ILE A 109 -8.75 49.85 13.51
CA ILE A 109 -10.00 50.30 14.14
C ILE A 109 -9.71 51.04 15.43
N ILE A 110 -8.87 50.48 16.31
CA ILE A 110 -8.51 51.09 17.59
C ILE A 110 -7.80 52.43 17.39
N LEU A 111 -6.88 52.53 16.41
CA LEU A 111 -6.20 53.78 16.10
C LEU A 111 -7.17 54.87 15.66
N VAL A 112 -8.13 54.54 14.79
CA VAL A 112 -9.09 55.50 14.23
C VAL A 112 -10.19 55.87 15.22
N GLN A 113 -10.60 54.94 16.09
CA GLN A 113 -11.62 55.18 17.11
C GLN A 113 -11.18 56.24 18.14
N ASN A 114 -9.88 56.31 18.45
CA ASN A 114 -9.32 57.29 19.38
C ASN A 114 -9.26 58.73 18.82
N LEU A 115 -9.50 58.92 17.51
CA LEU A 115 -9.52 60.25 16.90
C LEU A 115 -10.87 60.92 17.16
N LYS A 116 -10.93 61.87 18.09
CA LYS A 116 -12.18 62.52 18.51
C LYS A 116 -12.72 63.57 17.53
N GLU A 117 -11.91 64.05 16.60
CA GLU A 117 -12.22 65.25 15.78
C GLU A 117 -12.74 64.94 14.36
N ILE A 118 -12.97 63.67 14.03
CA ILE A 118 -13.27 63.23 12.66
C ILE A 118 -14.67 62.62 12.60
N GLU A 119 -15.43 62.93 11.55
CA GLU A 119 -16.74 62.32 11.27
C GLU A 119 -16.62 60.79 11.09
N GLU A 120 -17.67 60.06 11.46
CA GLU A 120 -17.68 58.59 11.40
C GLU A 120 -17.53 58.04 9.98
N GLU A 121 -18.03 58.76 8.97
CA GLU A 121 -17.86 58.44 7.54
C GLU A 121 -16.37 58.42 7.17
N GLU A 122 -15.66 59.50 7.49
CA GLU A 122 -14.25 59.69 7.15
C GLU A 122 -13.35 58.73 7.95
N LYS A 123 -13.74 58.37 9.18
CA LYS A 123 -13.10 57.30 9.96
C LYS A 123 -13.18 55.95 9.24
N ALA A 124 -14.36 55.58 8.76
CA ALA A 124 -14.56 54.32 8.06
C ALA A 124 -13.75 54.26 6.76
N GLU A 125 -13.66 55.36 6.00
CA GLU A 125 -12.84 55.45 4.80
C GLU A 125 -11.33 55.33 5.09
N ARG A 126 -10.84 55.92 6.18
CA ARG A 126 -9.45 55.76 6.62
C ARG A 126 -9.11 54.34 7.04
N VAL A 127 -10.05 53.63 7.65
CA VAL A 127 -9.88 52.20 7.94
C VAL A 127 -9.85 51.41 6.63
N LYS A 128 -10.78 51.68 5.70
CA LYS A 128 -10.89 50.96 4.42
C LYS A 128 -9.66 51.11 3.53
N SER A 129 -9.13 52.33 3.38
CA SER A 129 -7.94 52.60 2.55
C SER A 129 -6.67 51.88 3.03
N GLY A 130 -6.64 51.46 4.29
CA GLY A 130 -5.51 50.76 4.88
C GLY A 130 -5.61 49.24 4.88
N LEU A 131 -6.71 48.68 4.40
CA LEU A 131 -7.01 47.24 4.46
C LEU A 131 -6.94 46.62 3.06
N GLU A 132 -6.38 45.41 3.00
CA GLU A 132 -6.42 44.57 1.79
C GLU A 132 -7.76 43.82 1.63
N ILE A 133 -8.72 44.08 2.51
CA ILE A 133 -9.99 43.35 2.58
C ILE A 133 -11.10 44.29 2.14
N ASP A 134 -11.92 43.85 1.19
CA ASP A 134 -13.10 44.59 0.79
C ASP A 134 -14.20 44.39 1.83
N ILE A 135 -14.45 45.42 2.62
CA ILE A 135 -15.47 45.46 3.68
C ILE A 135 -16.36 46.66 3.40
N SER A 136 -17.67 46.49 3.61
CA SER A 136 -18.62 47.58 3.44
C SER A 136 -18.39 48.67 4.50
N VAL A 137 -18.67 49.93 4.15
CA VAL A 137 -18.55 51.06 5.09
C VAL A 137 -19.49 50.86 6.29
N LEU A 138 -20.65 50.25 6.07
CA LEU A 138 -21.65 49.99 7.09
C LEU A 138 -21.14 49.00 8.15
N ASP A 139 -20.48 47.93 7.72
CA ASP A 139 -19.87 46.96 8.64
C ASP A 139 -18.72 47.60 9.43
N LEU A 140 -17.90 48.44 8.79
CA LEU A 140 -16.82 49.17 9.46
C LEU A 140 -17.36 50.11 10.54
N LYS A 141 -18.50 50.78 10.31
CA LYS A 141 -19.16 51.59 11.33
C LYS A 141 -19.58 50.76 12.54
N ALA A 142 -20.08 49.54 12.34
CA ALA A 142 -20.43 48.64 13.44
C ALA A 142 -19.19 48.27 14.30
N PHE A 143 -18.03 48.06 13.68
CA PHE A 143 -16.79 47.82 14.42
C PHE A 143 -16.23 49.07 15.10
N LEU A 144 -16.43 50.26 14.53
CA LEU A 144 -16.04 51.55 15.15
C LEU A 144 -16.93 51.91 16.34
N ALA A 145 -18.19 51.47 16.33
CA ALA A 145 -19.13 51.64 17.44
C ALA A 145 -18.89 50.67 18.61
N ASP A 146 -18.04 49.64 18.43
CA ASP A 146 -17.70 48.70 19.48
C ASP A 146 -17.01 49.40 20.65
N SER A 147 -17.59 49.31 21.85
CA SER A 147 -17.03 49.92 23.06
C SER A 147 -15.76 49.23 23.56
N LYS A 148 -15.50 47.99 23.15
CA LYS A 148 -14.37 47.17 23.62
C LYS A 148 -13.67 46.41 22.48
N PRO A 149 -13.08 47.13 21.51
CA PRO A 149 -12.46 46.52 20.33
C PRO A 149 -11.32 45.53 20.65
N GLN A 150 -10.59 45.71 21.77
CA GLN A 150 -9.55 44.78 22.21
C GLN A 150 -10.11 43.44 22.72
N GLU A 151 -11.25 43.47 23.40
CA GLU A 151 -11.91 42.26 23.89
C GLU A 151 -12.47 41.47 22.70
N THR A 152 -13.13 42.18 21.78
CA THR A 152 -13.64 41.62 20.52
C THR A 152 -12.51 41.02 19.69
N ARG A 153 -11.40 41.73 19.50
CA ARG A 153 -10.19 41.20 18.83
C ARG A 153 -9.74 39.87 19.43
N THR A 154 -9.64 39.79 20.76
CA THR A 154 -9.15 38.60 21.46
C THR A 154 -10.11 37.42 21.27
N LYS A 155 -11.42 37.66 21.40
CA LYS A 155 -12.47 36.67 21.17
C LYS A 155 -12.48 36.18 19.72
N SER A 156 -12.48 37.09 18.75
CA SER A 156 -12.42 36.76 17.32
C SER A 156 -11.16 35.98 16.96
N LYS A 157 -10.01 36.35 17.52
CA LYS A 157 -8.74 35.61 17.31
C LYS A 157 -8.82 34.19 17.86
N THR A 158 -9.43 34.02 19.02
CA THR A 158 -9.62 32.70 19.65
C THR A 158 -10.53 31.81 18.81
N LEU A 159 -11.69 32.34 18.39
CA LEU A 159 -12.64 31.63 17.53
C LEU A 159 -12.02 31.26 16.18
N LEU A 160 -11.30 32.20 15.55
CA LEU A 160 -10.62 31.94 14.28
C LEU A 160 -9.55 30.86 14.44
N LYS A 161 -8.76 30.88 15.52
CA LYS A 161 -7.76 29.85 15.79
C LYS A 161 -8.40 28.48 15.97
N GLU A 162 -9.53 28.41 16.68
CA GLU A 162 -10.27 27.16 16.87
C GLU A 162 -10.81 26.63 15.52
N LEU A 163 -11.43 27.50 14.71
CA LEU A 163 -11.93 27.13 13.38
C LEU A 163 -10.81 26.64 12.46
N LEU A 164 -9.69 27.35 12.41
CA LEU A 164 -8.54 26.97 11.59
C LEU A 164 -7.90 25.65 12.07
N SER A 165 -7.99 25.33 13.37
CA SER A 165 -7.48 24.06 13.91
C SER A 165 -8.34 22.86 13.53
N LYS A 166 -9.65 23.04 13.35
CA LYS A 166 -10.57 21.98 12.90
C LYS A 166 -10.47 21.73 11.39
N GLY A 167 -9.88 22.67 10.66
CA GLY A 167 -9.81 22.65 9.21
C GLY A 167 -11.15 23.03 8.55
N ILE A 168 -11.05 23.73 7.42
CA ILE A 168 -12.22 24.20 6.68
C ILE A 168 -12.20 23.53 5.31
N ILE A 169 -13.26 22.78 5.00
CA ILE A 169 -13.44 22.08 3.73
C ILE A 169 -14.38 22.92 2.87
N SER A 170 -14.02 23.17 1.61
CA SER A 170 -14.93 23.86 0.67
C SER A 170 -16.06 22.95 0.22
N GLU A 171 -17.22 23.52 -0.12
CA GLU A 171 -18.36 22.76 -0.66
C GLU A 171 -17.97 21.98 -1.93
N SER A 172 -17.16 22.57 -2.80
CA SER A 172 -16.64 21.90 -3.99
C SER A 172 -15.80 20.66 -3.67
N LEU A 173 -15.01 20.71 -2.60
CA LEU A 173 -14.19 19.59 -2.14
C LEU A 173 -15.10 18.52 -1.52
N LYS A 174 -16.04 18.93 -0.68
CA LYS A 174 -17.08 18.06 -0.10
C LYS A 174 -17.86 17.29 -1.17
N GLU A 175 -18.35 17.97 -2.21
CA GLU A 175 -19.02 17.33 -3.33
C GLU A 175 -18.14 16.31 -4.07
N ARG A 176 -16.87 16.66 -4.30
CA ARG A 176 -15.91 15.78 -4.99
C ARG A 176 -15.67 14.50 -4.19
N ILE A 177 -15.54 14.61 -2.88
CA ILE A 177 -15.29 13.45 -2.01
C ILE A 177 -16.57 12.61 -1.82
N ALA A 178 -17.74 13.24 -1.77
CA ALA A 178 -19.01 12.52 -1.79
C ALA A 178 -19.17 11.70 -3.08
N LYS A 179 -18.78 12.26 -4.24
CA LYS A 179 -18.79 11.56 -5.54
C LYS A 179 -17.81 10.37 -5.59
N SER A 180 -16.71 10.42 -4.83
CA SER A 180 -15.77 9.29 -4.72
C SER A 180 -16.19 8.24 -3.69
N GLY A 181 -17.36 8.38 -3.06
CA GLY A 181 -17.91 7.41 -2.10
C GLY A 181 -17.25 7.45 -0.72
N ARG A 182 -16.42 8.46 -0.45
CA ARG A 182 -15.68 8.61 0.80
C ARG A 182 -16.47 9.45 1.80
N LYS A 183 -16.30 9.14 3.09
CA LYS A 183 -17.04 9.79 4.20
C LYS A 183 -16.22 10.78 5.00
N TYR A 184 -14.90 10.77 4.84
CA TYR A 184 -13.99 11.59 5.61
C TYR A 184 -12.76 11.98 4.81
N VAL A 185 -12.07 13.01 5.30
CA VAL A 185 -10.77 13.48 4.81
C VAL A 185 -9.80 13.46 5.98
N VAL A 186 -8.54 13.15 5.70
CA VAL A 186 -7.47 13.25 6.70
C VAL A 186 -6.81 14.62 6.57
N LEU A 187 -6.90 15.43 7.62
CA LEU A 187 -6.18 16.68 7.73
C LEU A 187 -4.93 16.47 8.60
N LYS A 188 -3.79 16.91 8.07
CA LYS A 188 -2.49 16.85 8.72
C LYS A 188 -2.08 18.27 9.12
N ILE A 189 -2.10 18.54 10.42
CA ILE A 189 -1.77 19.87 10.97
C ILE A 189 -0.26 19.99 11.21
N ASP A 190 0.38 18.86 11.51
CA ASP A 190 1.80 18.70 11.82
C ASP A 190 2.18 17.25 11.44
N PRO A 191 3.42 16.89 11.06
CA PRO A 191 3.88 15.50 10.95
C PRO A 191 3.38 14.54 12.04
N ALA A 192 3.11 15.04 13.25
CA ALA A 192 2.66 14.25 14.39
C ALA A 192 1.13 14.26 14.65
N GLN A 193 0.32 15.07 13.95
CA GLN A 193 -1.12 15.21 14.24
C GLN A 193 -1.99 15.05 13.00
N GLU A 194 -2.82 14.00 13.02
CA GLU A 194 -3.82 13.70 12.00
C GLU A 194 -5.23 13.84 12.60
N THR A 195 -6.09 14.58 11.92
CA THR A 195 -7.49 14.75 12.30
C THR A 195 -8.38 14.28 11.16
N LYS A 196 -9.32 13.38 11.44
CA LYS A 196 -10.33 12.98 10.46
C LYS A 196 -11.50 13.95 10.52
N VAL A 197 -11.80 14.59 9.40
CA VAL A 197 -12.96 15.46 9.27
C VAL A 197 -14.03 14.72 8.47
N SER A 198 -15.16 14.48 9.11
CA SER A 198 -16.35 13.91 8.47
C SER A 198 -16.99 14.92 7.55
N ILE A 199 -17.50 14.42 6.43
CA ILE A 199 -18.12 15.22 5.36
C ILE A 199 -19.62 15.36 5.60
#